data_AF-A0A7C2P8V2-F1
#
_entry.id   AF-A0A7C2P8V2-F1
#
_cell.length_a   1.000
_cell.length_b   1.000
_cell.length_c   1.000
_cell.angle_alpha   90.00
_cell.angle_beta   90.00
_cell.angle_gamma   90.00
#
_symmetry.space_group_name_H-M   'P 1'
#
loop_
_entity.id
_entity.type
_entity.pdbx_description
1 polymer ?
#
loop_
_entity_poly.entity_id
_entity_poly.type
_entity_poly.pdbx_seq_one_letter_code
_entity_poly.pdbx_strand_id
1 'polypeptide(L)'
;KVLSGALQASIPALILLLLMPVLGLHISLLRLLALLGTIALAAITFSALGVATAARFRSTIVFPIISNAVLLPMFFLSGALFPLANAPHWLRLLAHLDPVAYAVDLMRGAMLGKTFFPPLLSLAVLVGFIIVLTWLATRVFASGEDT
;
A
#
# COMPACT_ATOMS: atom_id res chain seq x y z
N LYS A 1 24.18 -2.82 3.14
CA LYS A 1 22.87 -2.54 2.50
C LYS A 1 21.70 -2.72 3.47
N VAL A 2 21.54 -3.88 4.13
CA VAL A 2 20.46 -4.13 5.11
C VAL A 2 20.43 -3.11 6.27
N LEU A 3 21.59 -2.77 6.85
CA LEU A 3 21.68 -1.79 7.94
C LEU A 3 21.27 -0.36 7.51
N SER A 4 21.61 0.04 6.29
CA SER A 4 21.25 1.34 5.72
C SER A 4 19.75 1.40 5.40
N GLY A 5 19.17 0.32 4.89
CA GLY A 5 17.72 0.22 4.68
C GLY A 5 16.94 0.26 5.99
N ALA A 6 17.43 -0.42 7.03
CA ALA A 6 16.84 -0.36 8.36
C ALA A 6 16.89 1.06 8.94
N LEU A 7 18.05 1.74 8.89
CA LEU A 7 18.18 3.13 9.35
C LEU A 7 17.27 4.10 8.57
N GLN A 8 17.17 3.92 7.26
CA GLN A 8 16.34 4.77 6.40
C GLN A 8 14.85 4.62 6.71
N ALA A 9 14.38 3.41 7.06
CA ALA A 9 13.01 3.16 7.48
C ALA A 9 12.73 3.63 8.93
N SER A 10 13.74 3.57 9.80
CA SER A 10 13.62 3.95 11.21
C SER A 10 13.43 5.44 11.42
N ILE A 11 14.06 6.30 10.61
CA ILE A 11 13.97 7.76 10.80
C ILE A 11 12.52 8.28 10.67
N PRO A 12 11.77 7.98 9.58
CA PRO A 12 10.37 8.39 9.47
C PRO A 12 9.48 7.78 10.57
N ALA A 13 9.74 6.52 10.94
CA ALA A 13 8.99 5.82 11.99
C ALA A 13 9.19 6.48 13.36
N LEU A 14 10.42 6.89 13.68
CA LEU A 14 10.76 7.56 14.94
C LEU A 14 10.11 8.96 15.01
N ILE A 15 10.14 9.72 13.91
CA ILE A 15 9.49 11.03 13.80
C ILE A 15 7.98 10.89 14.04
N LEU A 16 7.35 9.89 13.41
CA LEU A 16 5.93 9.63 13.59
C LEU A 16 5.61 9.28 15.05
N LEU A 17 6.40 8.39 15.67
CA LEU A 17 6.24 7.98 17.06
C LEU A 17 6.34 9.17 18.03
N LEU A 18 7.26 10.11 17.77
CA LEU A 18 7.42 11.32 18.57
C LEU A 18 6.25 12.30 18.43
N LEU A 19 5.55 12.28 17.28
CA LEU A 19 4.39 13.13 17.00
C LEU A 19 3.08 12.57 17.56
N MET A 20 3.01 11.27 17.86
CA MET A 20 1.79 10.63 18.37
C MET A 20 1.23 11.23 19.68
N PRO A 21 2.04 11.62 20.68
CA PRO A 21 1.55 12.28 21.90
C PRO A 21 0.95 13.66 21.60
N VAL A 22 1.54 14.40 20.66
CA VAL A 22 1.07 15.72 20.23
C VAL A 22 -0.28 15.62 19.51
N LEU A 23 -0.54 14.49 18.84
CA LEU A 23 -1.80 14.17 18.17
C LEU A 23 -2.89 13.61 19.10
N GLY A 24 -2.59 13.39 20.40
CA GLY A 24 -3.55 12.85 21.37
C GLY A 24 -3.99 11.40 21.12
N LEU A 25 -3.26 10.66 20.27
CA LEU A 25 -3.62 9.32 19.85
C LEU A 25 -3.25 8.27 20.92
N HIS A 26 -4.23 7.87 21.71
CA HIS A 26 -4.13 6.73 22.62
C HIS A 26 -4.31 5.43 21.82
N ILE A 27 -3.23 4.92 21.22
CA ILE A 27 -3.26 3.67 20.47
C ILE A 27 -3.25 2.49 21.45
N SER A 28 -4.40 1.82 21.57
CA SER A 28 -4.50 0.52 22.25
C SER A 28 -3.60 -0.53 21.57
N LEU A 29 -3.05 -1.47 22.34
CA LEU A 29 -2.22 -2.58 21.83
C LEU A 29 -2.90 -3.33 20.66
N LEU A 30 -4.23 -3.47 20.69
CA LEU A 30 -5.00 -4.09 19.62
C LEU A 30 -4.97 -3.26 18.32
N ARG A 31 -5.04 -1.92 18.43
CA ARG A 31 -4.93 -1.02 17.27
C ARG A 31 -3.53 -1.00 16.71
N LEU A 32 -2.51 -1.13 17.56
CA LEU A 32 -1.12 -1.27 17.13
C LEU A 32 -0.92 -2.55 16.31
N LEU A 33 -1.43 -3.69 16.80
CA LEU A 33 -1.37 -4.96 16.07
C LEU A 33 -2.15 -4.89 14.74
N ALA A 34 -3.34 -4.29 14.74
CA ALA A 34 -4.10 -4.07 13.53
C ALA A 34 -3.34 -3.20 12.52
N LEU A 35 -2.73 -2.09 12.98
CA LEU A 35 -1.92 -1.21 12.15
C LEU A 35 -0.73 -1.97 11.54
N LEU A 36 0.03 -2.73 12.35
CA LEU A 36 1.13 -3.55 11.86
C LEU A 36 0.67 -4.58 10.82
N GLY A 37 -0.47 -5.24 11.04
CA GLY A 37 -1.06 -6.16 10.07
C GLY A 37 -1.43 -5.48 8.75
N THR A 38 -2.01 -4.28 8.82
CA THR A 38 -2.37 -3.50 7.61
C THR A 38 -1.14 -3.01 6.86
N ILE A 39 -0.07 -2.61 7.56
CA ILE A 39 1.22 -2.24 6.96
C ILE A 39 1.84 -3.44 6.25
N ALA A 40 1.81 -4.62 6.88
CA ALA A 40 2.31 -5.86 6.26
C ALA A 40 1.53 -6.21 4.98
N LEU A 41 0.19 -6.15 5.01
CA LEU A 41 -0.65 -6.38 3.83
C LEU A 41 -0.40 -5.36 2.73
N ALA A 42 -0.26 -4.08 3.08
CA ALA A 42 0.09 -3.04 2.12
C ALA A 42 1.45 -3.31 1.48
N ALA A 43 2.46 -3.67 2.27
CA ALA A 43 3.80 -3.98 1.77
C ALA A 43 3.79 -5.18 0.80
N ILE A 44 3.04 -6.24 1.11
CA ILE A 44 2.88 -7.40 0.22
C ILE A 44 2.18 -6.98 -1.08
N THR A 45 1.11 -6.17 -1.00
CA THR A 45 0.38 -5.67 -2.17
C THR A 45 1.29 -4.83 -3.08
N PHE A 46 2.06 -3.90 -2.51
CA PHE A 46 3.04 -3.10 -3.23
C PHE A 46 4.16 -3.95 -3.84
N SER A 47 4.63 -4.96 -3.11
CA SER A 47 5.65 -5.87 -3.64
C SER A 47 5.13 -6.67 -4.83
N ALA A 48 3.90 -7.21 -4.74
CA ALA A 48 3.26 -7.93 -5.83
C ALA A 48 3.03 -7.02 -7.06
N LEU A 49 2.61 -5.77 -6.87
CA LEU A 49 2.50 -4.77 -7.93
C LEU A 49 3.86 -4.47 -8.57
N GLY A 50 4.89 -4.29 -7.75
CA GLY A 50 6.26 -4.06 -8.19
C GLY A 50 6.82 -5.22 -9.02
N VAL A 51 6.54 -6.47 -8.62
CA VAL A 51 6.95 -7.67 -9.37
C VAL A 51 6.16 -7.78 -10.69
N ALA A 52 4.84 -7.57 -10.66
CA ALA A 52 4.00 -7.63 -11.85
C ALA A 52 4.39 -6.57 -12.90
N THR A 53 4.79 -5.38 -12.45
CA THR A 53 5.31 -4.33 -13.32
C THR A 53 6.75 -4.63 -13.78
N ALA A 54 7.61 -5.15 -12.91
CA ALA A 54 8.99 -5.54 -13.25
C ALA A 54 9.04 -6.61 -14.33
N ALA A 55 8.15 -7.60 -14.28
CA ALA A 55 8.06 -8.66 -15.27
C ALA A 55 7.81 -8.12 -16.70
N ARG A 56 7.29 -6.90 -16.84
CA ARG A 56 7.01 -6.26 -18.12
C ARG A 56 8.18 -5.42 -18.67
N PHE A 57 9.18 -5.10 -17.85
CA PHE A 57 10.30 -4.25 -18.22
C PHE A 57 11.64 -4.98 -18.05
N ARG A 58 12.33 -5.26 -19.16
CA ARG A 58 13.66 -5.91 -19.15
C ARG A 58 14.80 -4.99 -18.68
N SER A 59 14.56 -3.69 -18.50
CA SER A 59 15.61 -2.71 -18.16
C SER A 59 15.57 -2.29 -16.70
N THR A 60 16.67 -2.58 -15.98
CA THR A 60 16.89 -2.24 -14.57
C THR A 60 16.98 -0.72 -14.31
N ILE A 61 17.20 0.09 -15.36
CA ILE A 61 17.24 1.56 -15.27
C ILE A 61 15.86 2.18 -15.50
N VAL A 62 15.09 1.61 -16.44
CA VAL A 62 13.75 2.15 -16.80
C VAL A 62 12.70 1.72 -15.78
N PHE A 63 12.85 0.53 -15.18
CA PHE A 63 11.90 0.01 -14.21
C PHE A 63 11.65 0.96 -13.01
N PRO A 64 12.67 1.46 -12.28
CA PRO A 64 12.44 2.38 -11.16
C PRO A 64 11.76 3.69 -11.56
N ILE A 65 12.02 4.19 -12.77
CA ILE A 65 11.44 5.44 -13.28
C ILE A 65 9.94 5.24 -13.53
N ILE A 66 9.58 4.17 -14.25
CA ILE A 66 8.17 3.87 -14.55
C ILE A 66 7.42 3.50 -13.26
N SER A 67 8.04 2.71 -12.38
CA SER A 67 7.44 2.34 -11.09
C SER A 67 7.09 3.58 -10.26
N ASN A 68 7.98 4.57 -10.18
CA ASN A 68 7.68 5.83 -9.49
C ASN A 68 6.61 6.67 -10.20
N ALA A 69 6.63 6.71 -11.54
CA ALA A 69 5.64 7.43 -12.33
C ALA A 69 4.22 6.85 -12.18
N VAL A 70 4.09 5.54 -11.89
CA VAL A 70 2.81 4.88 -11.58
C VAL A 70 2.46 4.99 -10.10
N LEU A 71 3.46 4.94 -9.21
CA LEU A 71 3.28 5.06 -7.76
C LEU A 71 2.65 6.39 -7.37
N LEU A 72 3.10 7.50 -7.95
CA LEU A 72 2.58 8.83 -7.63
C LEU A 72 1.06 8.96 -7.89
N PRO A 73 0.52 8.66 -9.09
CA PRO A 73 -0.91 8.72 -9.33
C PRO A 73 -1.69 7.71 -8.49
N MET A 74 -1.20 6.48 -8.29
CA MET A 74 -1.84 5.54 -7.36
C MET A 74 -1.90 6.11 -5.94
N PHE A 75 -0.80 6.66 -5.43
CA PHE A 75 -0.75 7.24 -4.09
C PHE A 75 -1.71 8.42 -3.94
N PHE A 76 -1.85 9.24 -4.98
CA PHE A 76 -2.84 10.32 -5.02
C PHE A 76 -4.28 9.76 -5.01
N LEU A 77 -4.59 8.80 -5.87
CA LEU A 77 -5.92 8.17 -5.98
C LEU A 77 -6.31 7.41 -4.71
N SER A 78 -5.36 6.82 -4.00
CA SER A 78 -5.57 6.05 -2.77
C SER A 78 -6.17 6.87 -1.62
N GLY A 79 -6.18 8.20 -1.75
CA GLY A 79 -6.56 9.09 -0.67
C GLY A 79 -5.57 9.07 0.49
N ALA A 80 -4.29 8.77 0.24
CA ALA A 80 -3.23 8.93 1.23
C ALA A 80 -2.97 10.41 1.55
N LEU A 81 -3.05 11.27 0.53
CA LEU A 81 -2.80 12.71 0.64
C LEU A 81 -4.02 13.50 1.15
N PHE A 82 -5.24 13.01 0.90
CA PHE A 82 -6.47 13.65 1.32
C PHE A 82 -7.52 12.60 1.72
N PRO A 83 -8.41 12.91 2.69
CA PRO A 83 -9.47 11.98 3.06
C PRO A 83 -10.43 11.75 1.87
N LEU A 84 -10.68 10.49 1.50
CA LEU A 84 -11.63 10.12 0.44
C LEU A 84 -13.06 10.63 0.70
N ALA A 85 -13.42 10.85 1.98
CA ALA A 85 -14.70 11.42 2.37
C ALA A 85 -14.94 12.83 1.79
N ASN A 86 -13.89 13.62 1.60
CA ASN A 86 -13.96 14.99 1.10
C ASN A 86 -13.61 15.08 -0.40
N ALA A 87 -13.35 13.95 -1.06
CA ALA A 87 -12.94 13.92 -2.45
C ALA A 87 -14.13 14.07 -3.42
N PRO A 88 -13.92 14.70 -4.59
CA PRO A 88 -14.94 14.76 -5.64
C PRO A 88 -15.30 13.34 -6.14
N HIS A 89 -16.51 13.19 -6.69
CA HIS A 89 -17.11 11.88 -6.97
C HIS A 89 -16.28 11.04 -7.97
N TRP A 90 -15.72 11.69 -9.00
CA TRP A 90 -14.85 11.03 -9.99
C TRP A 90 -13.60 10.40 -9.34
N LEU A 91 -13.04 11.08 -8.33
CA LEU A 91 -11.84 10.62 -7.63
C LEU A 91 -12.16 9.45 -6.71
N ARG A 92 -13.33 9.46 -6.07
CA ARG A 92 -13.85 8.32 -5.29
C ARG A 92 -14.06 7.09 -6.16
N LEU A 93 -14.54 7.26 -7.40
CA LEU A 93 -14.69 6.15 -8.35
C LEU A 93 -13.34 5.52 -8.72
N LEU A 94 -12.34 6.36 -9.02
CA LEU A 94 -10.99 5.88 -9.31
C LEU A 94 -10.33 5.19 -8.11
N ALA A 95 -10.58 5.68 -6.89
CA ALA A 95 -10.10 5.06 -5.67
C ALA A 95 -10.64 3.62 -5.46
N HIS A 96 -11.83 3.28 -5.98
CA HIS A 96 -12.35 1.92 -5.88
C HIS A 96 -11.57 0.90 -6.73
N LEU A 97 -10.92 1.37 -7.80
CA LEU A 97 -10.07 0.54 -8.66
C LEU A 97 -8.65 0.40 -8.10
N ASP A 98 -8.28 1.29 -7.17
CA ASP A 98 -6.95 1.31 -6.58
C ASP A 98 -6.90 0.42 -5.31
N PRO A 99 -6.23 -0.75 -5.34
CA PRO A 99 -6.07 -1.60 -4.16
C PRO A 99 -5.36 -0.88 -3.00
N VAL A 100 -4.52 0.12 -3.31
CA VAL A 100 -3.79 0.92 -2.32
C VAL A 100 -4.77 1.77 -1.50
N ALA A 101 -5.90 2.19 -2.08
CA ALA A 101 -6.95 2.94 -1.37
C ALA A 101 -7.49 2.15 -0.17
N TYR A 102 -7.71 0.84 -0.34
CA TYR A 102 -8.21 -0.04 0.73
C TYR A 102 -7.17 -0.23 1.85
N ALA A 103 -5.88 -0.31 1.49
CA ALA A 103 -4.79 -0.42 2.46
C ALA A 103 -4.65 0.86 3.30
N VAL A 104 -4.66 2.01 2.63
CA VAL A 104 -4.58 3.34 3.27
C VAL A 104 -5.79 3.59 4.16
N ASP A 105 -6.99 3.20 3.72
CA ASP A 105 -8.20 3.33 4.52
C ASP A 105 -8.18 2.46 5.79
N LEU A 106 -7.71 1.22 5.69
CA LEU A 106 -7.51 0.33 6.84
C LEU A 106 -6.50 0.89 7.84
N MET A 107 -5.36 1.41 7.37
CA MET A 107 -4.35 2.05 8.21
C MET A 107 -4.94 3.26 8.94
N ARG A 108 -5.70 4.09 8.21
CA ARG A 108 -6.41 5.24 8.79
C ARG A 108 -7.45 4.81 9.81
N GLY A 109 -8.19 3.75 9.53
CA GLY A 109 -9.13 3.11 10.46
C GLY A 109 -8.48 2.65 11.75
N ALA A 110 -7.31 2.02 11.66
CA ALA A 110 -6.56 1.57 12.82
C ALA A 110 -6.08 2.75 13.69
N MET A 111 -5.72 3.88 13.08
CA MET A 111 -5.23 5.07 13.80
C MET A 111 -6.38 5.95 14.36
N LEU A 112 -7.38 6.26 13.53
CA LEU A 112 -8.44 7.22 13.83
C LEU A 112 -9.76 6.57 14.27
N GLY A 113 -9.89 5.25 14.15
CA GLY A 113 -11.12 4.50 14.47
C GLY A 113 -12.25 4.67 13.46
N LYS A 114 -12.01 5.33 12.31
CA LYS A 114 -13.01 5.55 11.25
C LYS A 114 -12.45 5.05 9.91
N THR A 115 -13.21 4.18 9.24
CA THR A 115 -12.91 3.71 7.87
C THR A 115 -13.97 4.23 6.90
N PHE A 116 -13.54 4.54 5.68
CA PHE A 116 -14.44 4.87 4.58
C PHE A 116 -15.07 3.61 3.98
N PHE A 117 -14.28 2.54 3.85
CA PHE A 117 -14.74 1.23 3.41
C PHE A 117 -15.01 0.30 4.61
N PRO A 118 -15.89 -0.70 4.47
CA PRO A 118 -16.02 -1.76 5.47
C PRO A 118 -14.66 -2.46 5.67
N PRO A 119 -14.12 -2.57 6.89
CA PRO A 119 -12.78 -3.14 7.12
C PRO A 119 -12.62 -4.56 6.56
N LEU A 120 -13.68 -5.37 6.64
CA LEU A 120 -13.72 -6.73 6.12
C LEU A 120 -13.64 -6.76 4.59
N LEU A 121 -14.28 -5.80 3.91
CA LEU A 121 -14.21 -5.65 2.45
C LEU A 121 -12.80 -5.26 2.04
N SER A 122 -12.20 -4.28 2.71
CA SER A 122 -10.82 -3.85 2.42
C SER A 122 -9.81 -5.00 2.58
N LEU A 123 -9.97 -5.83 3.62
CA LEU A 123 -9.14 -7.02 3.82
C LEU A 123 -9.36 -8.05 2.71
N ALA A 124 -10.61 -8.34 2.36
CA ALA A 124 -10.93 -9.30 1.29
C ALA A 124 -10.38 -8.85 -0.07
N VAL A 125 -10.51 -7.57 -0.39
CA VAL A 125 -9.97 -6.98 -1.62
C VAL A 125 -8.46 -7.08 -1.66
N LEU A 126 -7.76 -6.69 -0.58
CA LEU A 126 -6.30 -6.78 -0.52
C LEU A 126 -5.79 -8.22 -0.67
N VAL A 127 -6.39 -9.16 0.06
CA VAL A 127 -6.01 -10.58 -0.04
C VAL A 127 -6.29 -11.13 -1.44
N GLY A 128 -7.45 -10.83 -2.00
CA GLY A 128 -7.80 -11.22 -3.37
C GLY A 128 -6.82 -10.65 -4.39
N PHE A 129 -6.44 -9.38 -4.26
CA PHE A 129 -5.50 -8.71 -5.15
C PHE A 129 -4.10 -9.31 -5.06
N ILE A 130 -3.63 -9.62 -3.83
CA ILE A 130 -2.35 -10.30 -3.60
C ILE A 130 -2.33 -11.67 -4.29
N ILE A 131 -3.41 -12.46 -4.15
CA ILE A 131 -3.52 -13.78 -4.78
C ILE A 131 -3.47 -13.64 -6.31
N VAL A 132 -4.27 -12.73 -6.88
CA VAL A 132 -4.34 -12.52 -8.34
C VAL A 132 -3.00 -12.04 -8.90
N LEU A 133 -2.35 -11.07 -8.26
CA LEU A 133 -1.06 -10.55 -8.72
C LEU A 133 0.05 -11.58 -8.61
N THR A 134 0.08 -12.33 -7.50
CA THR A 134 1.09 -13.39 -7.31
C THR A 134 0.89 -14.50 -8.34
N TRP A 135 -0.36 -14.88 -8.62
CA TRP A 135 -0.69 -15.86 -9.66
C TRP A 135 -0.35 -15.36 -11.06
N LEU A 136 -0.60 -14.09 -11.36
CA LEU A 136 -0.23 -13.49 -12.65
C LEU A 136 1.28 -13.42 -12.79
N ALA A 137 2.00 -13.06 -11.73
CA ALA A 137 3.45 -13.03 -11.70
C ALA A 137 4.03 -14.42 -11.99
N THR A 138 3.57 -15.48 -11.32
CA THR A 138 4.05 -16.85 -11.59
C THR A 138 3.77 -17.30 -13.01
N ARG A 139 2.61 -16.92 -13.59
CA ARG A 139 2.27 -17.20 -14.99
C ARG A 139 3.20 -16.49 -15.97
N VAL A 140 3.48 -15.21 -15.77
CA VAL A 140 4.35 -14.42 -16.66
C VAL A 140 5.79 -14.95 -16.60
N PHE A 141 6.28 -15.33 -15.42
CA PHE A 141 7.59 -15.95 -15.27
C PHE A 141 7.66 -17.33 -15.93
N ALA A 142 6.64 -18.18 -15.77
CA ALA A 142 6.59 -19.49 -16.40
C ALA A 142 6.52 -19.42 -17.95
N SER A 143 5.86 -18.40 -18.51
CA SER A 143 5.84 -18.18 -19.97
C SER A 143 7.11 -17.56 -20.54
N GLY A 144 8.06 -17.14 -19.69
CA GLY A 144 9.31 -16.51 -20.11
C GLY A 144 10.46 -17.48 -20.39
N GLU A 145 10.29 -18.77 -20.11
CA GLU A 145 11.30 -19.82 -20.40
C GLU A 145 11.21 -20.39 -21.84
N ASP A 146 10.15 -20.06 -22.59
CA ASP A 146 9.90 -20.62 -23.93
C ASP A 146 10.24 -19.67 -25.11
N THR A 147 11.01 -18.59 -24.90
CA THR A 147 11.47 -17.70 -26.01
C THR A 147 12.96 -17.42 -25.98
#